data_AF-A0A925BCM8-F1
#
_entry.id   AF-A0A925BCM8-F1
#
_cell.length_a   1.000
_cell.length_b   1.000
_cell.length_c   1.000
_cell.angle_alpha   90.00
_cell.angle_beta   90.00
_cell.angle_gamma   90.00
#
_symmetry.space_group_name_H-M   'P 1'
#
loop_
_entity.id
_entity.type
_entity.pdbx_description
1 polymer ?
#
loop_
_entity_poly.entity_id
_entity_poly.type
_entity_poly.pdbx_seq_one_letter_code
_entity_poly.pdbx_strand_id
1 'polypeptide(L)'
;MNSLETAALTAFFGVLVFVLGQFVQKFILEPIQEQRKVIAEIAFVLVFLRNVSKGSISTEEELHEANATIRRLAAQLRATLWTIPLYGVFARLRIVPERKAIFEASKALIGWSNSIYSGGISIAENIKMVEQILHLE
;
A
#
# COMPACT_ATOMS: atom_id res chain seq x y z
N MET A 1 4.72 -15.57 50.25
CA MET A 1 4.73 -14.49 49.25
C MET A 1 4.11 -13.27 49.92
N ASN A 2 4.91 -12.23 50.17
CA ASN A 2 4.46 -11.05 50.90
C ASN A 2 3.74 -10.08 49.95
N SER A 3 2.86 -9.23 50.48
CA SER A 3 2.02 -8.30 49.68
C SER A 3 2.82 -7.45 48.69
N LEU A 4 4.05 -7.07 49.07
CA LEU A 4 4.96 -6.27 48.25
C LEU A 4 5.50 -7.05 47.03
N GLU A 5 5.74 -8.35 47.17
CA GLU A 5 6.19 -9.23 46.07
C GLU A 5 5.08 -9.41 45.03
N THR A 6 3.84 -9.63 45.50
CA THR A 6 2.66 -9.77 44.62
C THR A 6 2.39 -8.47 43.87
N ALA A 7 2.50 -7.32 44.55
CA ALA A 7 2.35 -6.01 43.92
C ALA A 7 3.43 -5.76 42.87
N ALA A 8 4.70 -6.07 43.17
CA ALA A 8 5.80 -5.93 42.22
C ALA A 8 5.62 -6.83 40.99
N LEU A 9 5.22 -8.09 41.17
CA LEU A 9 4.92 -9.01 40.07
C LEU A 9 3.79 -8.47 39.18
N THR A 10 2.72 -7.96 39.79
CA THR A 10 1.56 -7.44 39.05
C THR A 10 1.95 -6.19 38.24
N ALA A 11 2.71 -5.27 38.84
CA ALA A 11 3.23 -4.11 38.14
C ALA A 11 4.15 -4.51 36.98
N PHE A 12 5.04 -5.49 37.21
CA PHE A 12 5.91 -6.03 36.18
C PHE A 12 5.12 -6.64 35.01
N PHE A 13 4.10 -7.46 35.27
CA PHE A 13 3.24 -8.00 34.22
C PHE A 13 2.47 -6.91 33.47
N GLY A 14 2.02 -5.86 34.16
CA GLY A 14 1.41 -4.70 33.53
C GLY A 14 2.33 -4.02 32.53
N VAL A 15 3.59 -3.78 32.90
CA VAL A 15 4.62 -3.22 32.00
C VAL A 15 4.90 -4.18 30.84
N LEU A 16 5.00 -5.48 31.11
CA LEU A 16 5.28 -6.48 30.08
C LEU A 16 4.17 -6.54 29.03
N VAL A 17 2.90 -6.55 29.44
CA VAL A 17 1.76 -6.50 28.52
C VAL A 17 1.77 -5.20 27.72
N PHE A 18 2.05 -4.06 28.35
CA PHE A 18 2.16 -2.78 27.65
C PHE A 18 3.25 -2.79 26.57
N VAL A 19 4.44 -3.29 26.89
CA VAL A 19 5.56 -3.39 25.93
C VAL A 19 5.21 -4.33 24.76
N LEU A 20 4.56 -5.46 25.02
CA LEU A 20 4.08 -6.36 23.96
C LEU A 20 3.04 -5.67 23.06
N GLY A 21 2.12 -4.90 23.66
CA GLY A 21 1.14 -4.10 22.90
C GLY A 21 1.83 -3.08 21.99
N GLN A 22 2.83 -2.35 22.50
CA GLN A 22 3.62 -1.41 21.71
C GLN A 22 4.37 -2.08 20.56
N PHE A 23 4.88 -3.29 20.80
CA PHE A 23 5.55 -4.07 19.76
C PHE A 23 4.58 -4.45 18.64
N VAL A 24 3.39 -4.98 18.98
CA VAL A 24 2.36 -5.30 17.98
C VAL A 24 1.94 -4.05 17.21
N GLN A 25 1.76 -2.91 17.89
CA GLN A 25 1.38 -1.67 17.24
C GLN A 25 2.41 -1.22 16.20
N LYS A 26 3.68 -1.08 16.59
CA LYS A 26 4.73 -0.56 15.71
C LYS A 26 5.18 -1.53 14.63
N PHE A 27 5.28 -2.82 14.95
CA PHE A 27 5.85 -3.80 14.02
C PHE A 27 4.81 -4.49 13.14
N ILE A 28 3.54 -4.47 13.53
CA ILE A 28 2.47 -5.15 12.77
C ILE A 28 1.45 -4.14 12.24
N LEU A 29 0.84 -3.35 13.11
CA LEU A 29 -0.26 -2.47 12.70
C LEU A 29 0.21 -1.33 11.80
N GLU A 30 1.28 -0.62 12.17
CA GLU A 30 1.80 0.51 11.39
C GLU A 30 2.20 0.10 9.95
N PRO A 31 2.98 -0.99 9.72
CA PRO A 31 3.30 -1.44 8.36
C PRO A 31 2.07 -1.80 7.52
N ILE A 32 1.05 -2.42 8.14
CA ILE A 32 -0.20 -2.77 7.45
C ILE A 32 -0.97 -1.50 7.08
N GLN A 33 -1.04 -0.53 7.99
CA GLN A 33 -1.68 0.76 7.72
C GLN A 33 -0.96 1.52 6.61
N GLU A 34 0.36 1.51 6.58
CA GLU A 34 1.15 2.15 5.53
C GLU A 34 0.86 1.53 4.15
N GLN A 35 0.80 0.20 4.04
CA GLN A 35 0.39 -0.44 2.79
C GLN A 35 -1.03 -0.04 2.36
N ARG A 36 -1.98 0.00 3.30
CA ARG A 36 -3.36 0.43 3.00
C ARG A 36 -3.42 1.89 2.56
N LYS A 37 -2.59 2.75 3.14
CA LYS A 37 -2.48 4.16 2.74
C LYS A 37 -1.97 4.31 1.31
N VAL A 38 -0.92 3.57 0.94
CA VAL A 38 -0.42 3.54 -0.45
C VAL A 38 -1.49 3.02 -1.42
N ILE A 39 -2.24 1.98 -1.04
CA ILE A 39 -3.37 1.47 -1.86
C ILE A 39 -4.46 2.53 -2.03
N ALA A 40 -4.80 3.26 -0.96
CA ALA A 40 -5.78 4.35 -1.02
C ALA A 40 -5.29 5.51 -1.90
N GLU A 41 -4.00 5.86 -1.84
CA GLU A 41 -3.41 6.88 -2.70
C GLU A 41 -3.41 6.44 -4.17
N ILE A 42 -3.17 5.16 -4.46
CA ILE A 42 -3.33 4.59 -5.80
C ILE A 42 -4.77 4.73 -6.27
N ALA A 43 -5.75 4.34 -5.44
CA ALA A 43 -7.17 4.46 -5.80
C ALA A 43 -7.55 5.91 -6.12
N PHE A 44 -7.08 6.87 -5.32
CA PHE A 44 -7.26 8.29 -5.59
C PHE A 44 -6.64 8.69 -6.95
N VAL A 45 -5.40 8.29 -7.21
CA VAL A 45 -4.68 8.63 -8.45
C VAL A 45 -5.32 8.02 -9.69
N LEU A 46 -5.84 6.78 -9.61
CA LEU A 46 -6.55 6.13 -10.73
C LEU A 46 -7.80 6.91 -11.15
N VAL A 47 -8.49 7.55 -10.21
CA VAL A 47 -9.65 8.40 -10.48
C VAL A 47 -9.21 9.80 -10.91
N PHE A 48 -8.27 10.41 -10.18
CA PHE A 48 -7.83 11.78 -10.41
C PHE A 48 -7.15 11.96 -11.77
N LEU A 49 -6.27 11.04 -12.15
CA LEU A 49 -5.54 11.08 -13.41
C LEU A 49 -6.24 10.35 -14.56
N ARG A 50 -7.49 9.90 -14.37
CA ARG A 50 -8.24 9.16 -15.40
C ARG A 50 -8.32 9.89 -16.74
N ASN A 51 -8.33 11.23 -16.70
CA ASN A 51 -8.41 12.09 -17.88
C ASN A 51 -7.06 12.67 -18.33
N VAL A 52 -5.96 12.35 -17.63
CA VAL A 52 -4.62 12.86 -17.92
C VAL A 52 -3.90 11.86 -18.83
N SER A 53 -3.88 12.14 -20.13
CA SER A 53 -3.20 11.33 -21.14
C SER A 53 -2.80 12.19 -22.34
N LYS A 54 -1.73 11.83 -23.07
CA LYS A 54 -1.33 12.58 -24.27
C LYS A 54 -2.47 12.62 -25.30
N GLY A 55 -3.05 13.80 -25.54
CA GLY A 55 -4.28 14.00 -26.33
C GLY A 55 -5.43 14.63 -25.54
N SER A 56 -5.35 14.69 -24.21
CA SER A 56 -6.15 15.61 -23.38
C SER A 56 -5.58 17.03 -23.43
N ILE A 57 -6.27 17.99 -22.81
CA ILE A 57 -5.81 19.39 -22.64
C ILE A 57 -4.57 19.49 -21.72
N SER A 58 -3.97 18.34 -21.33
CA SER A 58 -2.91 18.28 -20.34
C SER A 58 -1.57 18.80 -20.88
N THR A 59 -0.86 19.53 -20.03
CA THR A 59 0.47 20.07 -20.36
C THR A 59 1.54 18.97 -20.27
N GLU A 60 2.69 19.18 -20.90
CA GLU A 60 3.84 18.26 -20.80
C GLU A 60 4.32 18.12 -19.34
N GLU A 61 4.20 19.19 -18.56
CA GLU A 61 4.53 19.22 -17.13
C GLU A 61 3.55 18.36 -16.32
N GLU A 62 2.25 18.47 -16.56
CA GLU A 62 1.23 17.62 -15.93
C GLU A 62 1.43 16.13 -16.28
N LEU A 63 1.79 15.83 -17.53
CA LEU A 63 2.11 14.47 -17.97
C LEU A 63 3.36 13.92 -17.25
N HIS A 64 4.37 14.75 -17.05
CA HIS A 64 5.58 14.38 -16.33
C HIS A 64 5.32 14.14 -14.84
N GLU A 65 4.54 15.01 -14.19
CA GLU A 65 4.16 14.86 -12.78
C GLU A 65 3.31 13.60 -12.57
N ALA A 66 2.34 13.36 -13.46
CA ALA A 66 1.54 12.15 -13.47
C ALA A 66 2.40 10.89 -13.63
N ASN A 67 3.33 10.90 -14.60
CA ASN A 67 4.28 9.80 -14.81
C ASN A 67 5.08 9.48 -13.53
N ALA A 68 5.66 10.51 -12.92
CA ALA A 68 6.48 10.39 -11.73
C ALA A 68 5.67 9.88 -10.54
N THR A 69 4.46 10.40 -10.35
CA THR A 69 3.54 10.00 -9.27
C THR A 69 3.14 8.53 -9.39
N ILE A 70 2.73 8.08 -10.58
CA ILE A 70 2.35 6.69 -10.82
C ILE A 70 3.53 5.75 -10.58
N ARG A 71 4.74 6.10 -11.05
CA ARG A 71 5.97 5.31 -10.81
C ARG A 71 6.33 5.24 -9.34
N ARG A 72 6.25 6.35 -8.62
CA ARG A 72 6.51 6.41 -7.18
C ARG A 72 5.56 5.48 -6.43
N LEU A 73 4.26 5.54 -6.72
CA LEU A 73 3.26 4.69 -6.09
C LEU A 73 3.48 3.21 -6.40
N ALA A 74 3.81 2.87 -7.65
CA ALA A 74 4.13 1.49 -8.02
C ALA A 74 5.33 0.94 -7.24
N ALA A 75 6.36 1.75 -7.03
CA ALA A 75 7.55 1.39 -6.27
C ALA A 75 7.25 1.28 -4.76
N GLN A 76 6.52 2.26 -4.20
CA GLN A 76 6.10 2.26 -2.81
C GLN A 76 5.22 1.05 -2.47
N LEU A 77 4.27 0.70 -3.34
CA LEU A 77 3.42 -0.47 -3.16
C LEU A 77 4.26 -1.74 -3.01
N ARG A 78 5.29 -1.92 -3.84
CA ARG A 78 6.24 -3.04 -3.69
C ARG A 78 7.07 -2.94 -2.43
N ALA A 79 7.54 -1.75 -2.06
CA ALA A 79 8.36 -1.56 -0.86
C ALA A 79 7.60 -2.00 0.42
N THR A 80 6.30 -1.71 0.50
CA THR A 80 5.46 -2.11 1.66
C THR A 80 5.36 -3.63 1.87
N LEU A 81 5.64 -4.46 0.85
CA LEU A 81 5.69 -5.93 1.00
C LEU A 81 6.78 -6.41 1.97
N TRP A 82 7.83 -5.59 2.13
CA TRP A 82 9.01 -5.92 2.93
C TRP A 82 8.95 -5.34 4.34
N THR A 83 8.00 -4.44 4.61
CA THR A 83 7.85 -3.81 5.94
C THR A 83 6.91 -4.60 6.85
N ILE A 84 5.99 -5.39 6.28
CA ILE A 84 5.02 -6.18 7.05
C ILE A 84 5.62 -7.54 7.41
N PRO A 85 5.78 -7.87 8.72
CA PRO A 85 6.25 -9.18 9.15
C PRO A 85 5.23 -10.26 8.82
N LEU A 86 5.69 -11.50 8.61
CA LEU A 86 4.81 -12.65 8.37
C LEU A 86 3.75 -12.41 7.28
N TYR A 87 4.06 -11.64 6.24
CA TYR A 87 3.12 -11.21 5.20
C TYR A 87 2.19 -12.32 4.69
N GLY A 88 2.73 -13.53 4.48
CA GLY A 88 1.95 -14.67 3.99
C GLY A 88 0.80 -15.06 4.92
N VAL A 89 0.97 -14.92 6.24
CA VAL A 89 -0.09 -15.15 7.23
C VAL A 89 -1.18 -14.09 7.08
N PHE A 90 -0.80 -12.81 7.06
CA PHE A 90 -1.77 -11.72 6.90
C PHE A 90 -2.49 -11.76 5.55
N ALA A 91 -1.80 -12.15 4.48
CA ALA A 91 -2.39 -12.36 3.17
C ALA A 91 -3.40 -13.51 3.17
N ARG A 92 -3.06 -14.65 3.80
CA ARG A 92 -3.99 -15.79 3.95
C ARG A 92 -5.23 -15.44 4.77
N LEU A 93 -5.07 -14.58 5.78
CA LEU A 93 -6.16 -14.03 6.57
C LEU A 93 -6.92 -12.88 5.86
N ARG A 94 -6.54 -12.53 4.63
CA ARG A 94 -7.12 -11.43 3.83
C ARG A 94 -7.05 -10.06 4.51
N ILE A 95 -6.10 -9.88 5.43
CA ILE A 95 -5.85 -8.57 6.07
C ILE A 95 -5.09 -7.65 5.12
N VAL A 96 -4.24 -8.24 4.28
CA VAL A 96 -3.49 -7.57 3.20
C VAL A 96 -3.68 -8.33 1.88
N PRO A 97 -3.47 -7.71 0.71
CA PRO A 97 -3.52 -8.39 -0.57
C PRO A 97 -2.47 -9.50 -0.69
N GLU A 98 -2.62 -10.40 -1.66
CA GLU A 98 -1.58 -11.38 -1.94
C GLU A 98 -0.35 -10.74 -2.57
N ARG A 99 0.84 -11.31 -2.33
CA ARG A 99 2.09 -10.81 -2.94
C ARG A 99 1.97 -10.70 -4.46
N LYS A 100 1.39 -11.72 -5.10
CA LYS A 100 1.16 -11.75 -6.55
C LYS A 100 0.29 -10.57 -7.00
N ALA A 101 -0.80 -10.31 -6.29
CA ALA A 101 -1.68 -9.17 -6.57
C ALA A 101 -0.90 -7.84 -6.50
N ILE A 102 -0.09 -7.64 -5.46
CA ILE A 102 0.75 -6.44 -5.34
C ILE A 102 1.75 -6.31 -6.51
N PHE A 103 2.40 -7.40 -6.91
CA PHE A 103 3.35 -7.38 -8.03
C PHE A 103 2.67 -7.05 -9.37
N GLU A 104 1.52 -7.65 -9.64
CA GLU A 104 0.74 -7.42 -10.86
C GLU A 104 0.18 -5.99 -10.90
N ALA A 105 -0.40 -5.49 -9.79
CA ALA A 105 -0.87 -4.11 -9.70
C ALA A 105 0.28 -3.11 -9.93
N SER A 106 1.43 -3.32 -9.29
CA SER A 106 2.61 -2.48 -9.51
C SER A 106 3.12 -2.54 -10.95
N LYS A 107 3.09 -3.72 -11.59
CA LYS A 107 3.48 -3.88 -13.00
C LYS A 107 2.52 -3.11 -13.93
N ALA A 108 1.21 -3.20 -13.69
CA ALA A 108 0.20 -2.46 -14.44
C ALA A 108 0.36 -0.94 -14.28
N LEU A 109 0.65 -0.45 -13.06
CA LEU A 109 0.95 0.97 -12.82
C LEU A 109 2.20 1.44 -13.58
N ILE A 110 3.28 0.64 -13.59
CA ILE A 110 4.48 0.95 -14.40
C ILE A 110 4.14 0.98 -15.89
N GLY A 111 3.31 0.03 -16.36
CA GLY A 111 2.79 0.00 -17.72
C GLY A 111 2.04 1.28 -18.08
N TRP A 112 1.13 1.71 -17.20
CA TRP A 112 0.40 2.97 -17.35
C TRP A 112 1.34 4.17 -17.45
N SER A 113 2.28 4.31 -16.51
CA SER A 113 3.30 5.36 -16.53
C SER A 113 4.05 5.40 -17.86
N ASN A 114 4.51 4.26 -18.38
CA ASN A 114 5.23 4.21 -19.66
C ASN A 114 4.35 4.63 -20.85
N SER A 115 3.04 4.37 -20.78
CA SER A 115 2.08 4.67 -21.84
C SER A 115 1.46 6.08 -21.76
N ILE A 116 1.74 6.86 -20.72
CA ILE A 116 1.10 8.16 -20.49
C ILE A 116 1.38 9.16 -21.62
N TYR A 117 2.58 9.05 -22.22
CA TYR A 117 3.03 9.83 -23.38
C TYR A 117 2.58 9.23 -24.73
N SER A 118 1.79 8.15 -24.72
CA SER A 118 1.36 7.43 -25.92
C SER A 118 -0.14 7.53 -26.17
N GLY A 119 -0.93 8.00 -25.19
CA GLY A 119 -2.37 8.26 -25.35
C GLY A 119 -3.22 7.03 -25.73
N GLY A 120 -2.74 5.81 -25.45
CA GLY A 120 -3.30 4.58 -26.00
C GLY A 120 -4.35 3.88 -25.12
N ILE A 121 -5.09 2.95 -25.72
CA ILE A 121 -6.10 2.06 -25.10
C ILE A 121 -5.53 1.30 -23.87
N SER A 122 -4.22 1.09 -23.80
CA SER A 122 -3.57 0.39 -22.69
C SER A 122 -3.76 1.08 -21.33
N ILE A 123 -4.07 2.37 -21.29
CA ILE A 123 -4.28 3.10 -20.03
C ILE A 123 -5.53 2.58 -19.30
N ALA A 124 -6.67 2.49 -20.00
CA ALA A 124 -7.92 2.06 -19.41
C ALA A 124 -7.87 0.59 -18.94
N GLU A 125 -7.19 -0.27 -19.69
CA GLU A 125 -6.99 -1.67 -19.33
C GLU A 125 -6.12 -1.82 -18.07
N ASN A 126 -5.02 -1.05 -17.98
CA ASN A 126 -4.16 -1.05 -16.80
C ASN A 126 -4.89 -0.53 -15.55
N ILE A 127 -5.70 0.53 -15.68
CA ILE A 127 -6.48 1.08 -14.56
C ILE A 127 -7.45 0.03 -14.03
N LYS A 128 -8.26 -0.56 -14.92
CA LYS A 128 -9.24 -1.58 -14.54
C LYS A 128 -8.59 -2.81 -13.93
N MET A 129 -7.43 -3.21 -14.44
CA MET A 129 -6.65 -4.32 -13.87
C MET A 129 -6.20 -4.01 -12.43
N VAL A 130 -5.71 -2.80 -12.16
CA VAL A 130 -5.31 -2.41 -10.79
C VAL A 130 -6.52 -2.35 -9.86
N GLU A 131 -7.64 -1.79 -10.30
CA GLU A 131 -8.90 -1.72 -9.55
C GLU A 131 -9.38 -3.12 -9.13
N GLN A 132 -9.39 -4.08 -10.06
CA GLN A 132 -9.80 -5.47 -9.78
C GLN A 132 -8.84 -6.20 -8.85
N ILE A 133 -7.53 -6.06 -9.08
CA ILE A 133 -6.50 -6.79 -8.33
C ILE A 133 -6.41 -6.30 -6.88
N LEU A 134 -6.62 -5.01 -6.65
CA LEU A 134 -6.58 -4.41 -5.32
C LEU A 134 -7.97 -4.35 -4.64
N HIS A 135 -9.01 -4.89 -5.29
CA HIS A 135 -10.39 -4.88 -4.79
C HIS A 135 -10.88 -3.47 -4.45
N LEU A 136 -10.68 -2.54 -5.39
CA LEU A 136 -11.07 -1.13 -5.27
C LEU A 136 -12.48 -0.85 -5.83
N GLU A 137 -13.13 -1.84 -6.44
CA GLU A 137 -14.53 -1.84 -6.92
C GLU A 137 -15.38 -2.87 -6.16
#